data_AF-A0A3Q8VVM6-F1
#
_entry.id   AF-A0A3Q8VVM6-F1
#
_cell.length_a   1.000
_cell.length_b   1.000
_cell.length_c   1.000
_cell.angle_alpha   90.00
_cell.angle_beta   90.00
_cell.angle_gamma   90.00
#
_symmetry.space_group_name_H-M   'P 1'
#
loop_
_entity.id
_entity.type
_entity.pdbx_description
1 polymer ?
#
loop_
_entity_poly.entity_id
_entity_poly.type
_entity_poly.pdbx_seq_one_letter_code
_entity_poly.pdbx_strand_id
1 'polypeptide(L)'
;MRPDTPAENVDHAAEAARLERTAGLYPEDAEALLLRAAAHLELSGDRPAATKLYDRLLSPSETAPAPLDNPSLVRALKASNLWEYDHEAEARAIIDGVRAAAPRDPAPWVIVAEALESHDELEAAHETFTEGARLLLTDVPEPPYATHPLLYGRHRVRRMLGLAHDEWDTLADTLHSMPISLDELHDPKRVWSLGSDNPADLEAEISRLRAELGAYREALSRPFPVAMLHWPAGELAELIEAYPPLAAEYPSYEDHLASIEAALRELASSGTPNLGVVPGTVPSYEAFAASEGMSPADPTLLPQYATTLAARGLATAWPPQRGAACWCGSGRAYGECHGR
;
A
#
# COMPACT_ATOMS: atom_id res chain seq x y z
N MET A 1 -12.35 14.23 18.97
CA MET A 1 -13.12 13.89 17.75
C MET A 1 -13.03 15.08 16.80
N ARG A 2 -12.03 15.09 15.91
CA ARG A 2 -11.97 16.10 14.84
C ARG A 2 -13.05 15.73 13.82
N PRO A 3 -13.88 16.68 13.37
CA PRO A 3 -14.82 16.40 12.29
C PRO A 3 -14.02 16.05 11.04
N ASP A 4 -14.34 14.91 10.42
CA ASP A 4 -13.79 14.50 9.14
C ASP A 4 -14.12 15.57 8.10
N THR A 5 -13.11 16.36 7.73
CA THR A 5 -13.21 17.26 6.60
C THR A 5 -13.36 16.39 5.34
N PRO A 6 -14.41 16.54 4.53
CA PRO A 6 -14.54 15.82 3.27
C PRO A 6 -13.29 16.04 2.42
N ALA A 7 -12.80 15.00 1.74
CA ALA A 7 -11.58 15.04 0.91
C ALA A 7 -11.58 16.19 -0.12
N GLU A 8 -12.76 16.66 -0.55
CA GLU A 8 -12.94 17.79 -1.46
C GLU A 8 -12.51 19.16 -0.89
N ASN A 9 -12.23 19.27 0.42
CA ASN A 9 -11.84 20.52 1.09
C ASN A 9 -10.41 20.48 1.67
N VAL A 10 -9.59 19.50 1.28
CA VAL A 10 -8.19 19.44 1.73
C VAL A 10 -7.36 20.43 0.91
N ASP A 11 -6.75 21.40 1.59
CA ASP A 11 -5.71 22.24 0.98
C ASP A 11 -4.44 21.39 0.81
N HIS A 12 -4.33 20.75 -0.36
CA HIS A 12 -3.24 19.83 -0.68
C HIS A 12 -1.87 20.51 -0.61
N ALA A 13 -1.77 21.79 -0.99
CA ALA A 13 -0.51 22.53 -0.90
C ALA A 13 -0.10 22.77 0.57
N ALA A 14 -1.05 23.14 1.42
CA ALA A 14 -0.80 23.31 2.84
C ALA A 14 -0.43 21.99 3.54
N GLU A 15 -1.08 20.88 3.17
CA GLU A 15 -0.79 19.56 3.74
C GLU A 15 0.57 19.03 3.29
N ALA A 16 0.95 19.20 2.01
CA ALA A 16 2.30 18.88 1.54
C ALA A 16 3.37 19.63 2.35
N ALA A 17 3.22 20.95 2.50
CA ALA A 17 4.15 21.76 3.27
C ALA A 17 4.21 21.37 4.75
N ARG A 18 3.09 20.92 5.33
CA ARG A 18 3.06 20.38 6.69
C ARG A 18 3.85 19.08 6.79
N LEU A 19 3.62 18.13 5.88
CA LEU A 19 4.31 16.85 5.84
C LEU A 19 5.82 17.02 5.64
N GLU A 20 6.27 17.94 4.78
CA GLU A 20 7.69 18.25 4.61
C GLU A 20 8.35 18.79 5.89
N ARG A 21 7.65 19.67 6.63
CA ARG A 21 8.13 20.14 7.94
C ARG A 21 8.21 18.99 8.94
N THR A 22 7.21 18.11 8.96
CA THR A 22 7.20 16.92 9.83
C THR A 22 8.35 15.97 9.48
N ALA A 23 8.65 15.75 8.19
CA ALA A 23 9.78 14.94 7.75
C ALA A 23 11.13 15.50 8.22
N GLY A 24 11.24 16.83 8.37
CA GLY A 24 12.43 17.46 8.96
C GLY A 24 12.56 17.27 10.48
N LEU A 25 11.45 16.99 11.18
CA LEU A 25 11.43 16.73 12.63
C LEU A 25 11.64 15.26 12.96
N TYR A 26 11.24 14.36 12.07
CA TYR A 26 11.31 12.90 12.23
C TYR A 26 12.07 12.28 11.03
N PRO A 27 13.42 12.34 11.00
CA PRO A 27 14.22 11.82 9.89
C PRO A 27 14.01 10.33 9.59
N GLU A 28 13.65 9.54 10.60
CA GLU A 28 13.31 8.12 10.51
C GLU A 28 12.05 7.86 9.68
N ASP A 29 11.08 8.78 9.71
CA ASP A 29 9.82 8.70 8.98
C ASP A 29 9.87 9.50 7.65
N ALA A 30 11.02 10.08 7.32
CA ALA A 30 11.14 11.05 6.24
C ALA A 30 10.76 10.46 4.87
N GLU A 31 11.07 9.19 4.59
CA GLU A 31 10.69 8.53 3.34
C GLU A 31 9.17 8.53 3.14
N ALA A 32 8.43 7.97 4.09
CA ALA A 32 6.97 7.88 4.03
C ALA A 32 6.30 9.27 4.00
N LEU A 33 6.81 10.22 4.79
CA LEU A 33 6.26 11.57 4.86
C LEU A 33 6.50 12.36 3.56
N LEU A 34 7.68 12.24 2.95
CA LEU A 34 8.00 12.93 1.70
C LEU A 34 7.26 12.31 0.50
N LEU A 35 7.06 11.00 0.46
CA LEU A 35 6.23 10.35 -0.56
C LEU A 35 4.77 10.84 -0.49
N ARG A 36 4.22 10.95 0.73
CA ARG A 36 2.88 11.52 0.93
C ARG A 36 2.82 13.00 0.53
N ALA A 37 3.84 13.78 0.86
CA ALA A 37 3.91 15.18 0.45
C ALA A 37 3.94 15.32 -1.07
N ALA A 38 4.71 14.48 -1.77
CA ALA A 38 4.74 14.45 -3.23
C ALA A 38 3.36 14.13 -3.83
N ALA A 39 2.64 13.13 -3.29
CA ALA A 39 1.28 12.83 -3.72
C ALA A 39 0.31 14.01 -3.52
N HIS A 40 0.44 14.79 -2.44
CA HIS A 40 -0.35 16.00 -2.26
C HIS A 40 0.01 17.09 -3.29
N LEU A 41 1.30 17.26 -3.63
CA LEU A 41 1.73 18.19 -4.68
C LEU A 41 1.24 17.79 -6.07
N GLU A 42 1.18 16.49 -6.35
CA GLU A 42 0.56 15.94 -7.55
C GLU A 42 -0.92 16.29 -7.64
N LEU A 43 -1.66 16.08 -6.56
CA LEU A 43 -3.09 16.41 -6.48
C LEU A 43 -3.37 17.92 -6.54
N SER A 44 -2.44 18.76 -6.08
CA SER A 44 -2.55 20.22 -6.22
C SER A 44 -2.11 20.75 -7.59
N GLY A 45 -1.53 19.89 -8.44
CA GLY A 45 -1.01 20.24 -9.76
C GLY A 45 0.41 20.83 -9.77
N ASP A 46 1.09 20.94 -8.62
CA ASP A 46 2.49 21.36 -8.54
C ASP A 46 3.45 20.18 -8.82
N ARG A 47 3.34 19.65 -10.03
CA ARG A 47 4.14 18.52 -10.53
C ARG A 47 5.66 18.76 -10.42
N PRO A 48 6.21 19.96 -10.72
CA PRO A 48 7.63 20.23 -10.56
C PRO A 48 8.10 20.17 -9.09
N ALA A 49 7.28 20.59 -8.12
CA ALA A 49 7.62 20.44 -6.72
C ALA A 49 7.60 18.98 -6.27
N ALA A 50 6.64 18.17 -6.73
CA ALA A 50 6.63 16.72 -6.49
C ALA A 50 7.91 16.06 -7.03
N THR A 51 8.34 16.39 -8.25
CA THR A 51 9.61 15.90 -8.83
C THR A 51 10.81 16.19 -7.94
N LYS A 52 10.90 17.40 -7.36
CA LYS A 52 12.00 17.75 -6.45
C LYS A 52 12.02 16.87 -5.20
N LEU A 53 10.87 16.45 -4.69
CA LEU A 53 10.80 15.53 -3.55
C LEU A 53 11.27 14.13 -3.93
N TYR A 54 10.89 13.63 -5.11
CA TYR A 54 11.40 12.37 -5.62
C TYR A 54 12.93 12.40 -5.85
N ASP A 55 13.45 13.49 -6.43
CA ASP A 55 14.89 13.68 -6.59
C ASP A 55 15.63 13.72 -5.24
N ARG A 56 15.02 14.38 -4.24
CA ARG A 56 15.56 14.42 -2.87
C ARG A 56 15.61 13.02 -2.25
N LEU A 57 14.57 12.21 -2.42
CA LEU A 57 14.55 10.83 -1.93
C LEU A 57 15.60 9.97 -2.62
N LEU A 58 15.72 10.07 -3.95
CA LEU A 58 16.65 9.28 -4.76
C LEU A 58 18.12 9.72 -4.64
N SER A 59 18.37 10.92 -4.12
CA SER A 59 19.72 11.44 -3.92
C SER A 59 20.41 10.71 -2.77
N PRO A 60 21.65 10.22 -2.93
CA PRO A 60 22.41 9.66 -1.83
C PRO A 60 22.61 10.73 -0.77
N SER A 61 22.11 10.49 0.44
CA SER A 61 22.31 11.38 1.58
C SER A 61 23.30 10.76 2.56
N GLU A 62 24.38 11.49 2.87
CA GLU A 62 25.33 11.11 3.93
C GLU A 62 24.70 11.18 5.34
N THR A 63 23.56 11.85 5.48
CA THR A 63 22.86 12.08 6.75
C THR A 63 21.54 11.32 6.88
N ALA A 64 21.14 10.54 5.87
CA ALA A 64 19.97 9.68 5.97
C ALA A 64 20.28 8.49 6.89
N PRO A 65 19.41 8.18 7.87
CA PRO A 65 19.65 7.10 8.83
C PRO A 65 19.65 5.70 8.18
N ALA A 66 19.03 5.53 7.01
CA ALA A 66 18.96 4.28 6.27
C ALA A 66 18.85 4.51 4.74
N PRO A 67 19.27 3.55 3.89
CA PRO A 67 18.95 3.57 2.46
C PRO A 67 17.43 3.45 2.23
N LEU A 68 16.93 3.99 1.11
CA LEU A 68 15.52 3.87 0.74
C LEU A 68 15.06 2.41 0.68
N ASP A 69 13.86 2.15 1.17
CA ASP A 69 13.27 0.80 1.20
C ASP A 69 12.99 0.29 -0.23
N ASN A 70 12.39 1.13 -1.08
CA ASN A 70 12.08 0.77 -2.46
C ASN A 70 12.44 1.86 -3.48
N PRO A 71 13.73 1.96 -3.88
CA PRO A 71 14.18 2.96 -4.85
C PRO A 71 13.49 2.85 -6.22
N SER A 72 13.06 1.65 -6.63
CA SER A 72 12.37 1.45 -7.91
C SER A 72 10.95 2.01 -7.88
N LEU A 73 10.27 1.93 -6.73
CA LEU A 73 8.95 2.55 -6.54
C LEU A 73 9.04 4.07 -6.66
N VAL A 74 10.01 4.69 -5.99
CA VAL A 74 10.21 6.15 -6.06
C VAL A 74 10.52 6.59 -7.50
N ARG A 75 11.31 5.82 -8.26
CA ARG A 75 11.56 6.08 -9.69
C ARG A 75 10.29 5.94 -10.53
N ALA A 76 9.49 4.92 -10.30
CA ALA A 76 8.23 4.71 -11.00
C ALA A 76 7.25 5.88 -10.78
N LEU A 77 7.08 6.32 -9.53
CA LEU A 77 6.27 7.49 -9.17
C LEU A 77 6.80 8.76 -9.82
N LYS A 78 8.12 8.99 -9.78
CA LYS A 78 8.75 10.13 -10.46
C LYS A 78 8.45 10.12 -11.96
N ALA A 79 8.58 8.97 -12.63
CA ALA A 79 8.31 8.85 -14.06
C ALA A 79 6.85 9.15 -14.40
N SER A 80 5.91 8.59 -13.63
CA SER A 80 4.48 8.89 -13.78
C SER A 80 4.21 10.39 -13.63
N ASN A 81 4.79 11.04 -12.61
CA ASN A 81 4.62 12.47 -12.40
C ASN A 81 5.21 13.33 -13.52
N LEU A 82 6.40 12.97 -14.05
CA LEU A 82 7.05 13.69 -15.15
C LEU A 82 6.22 13.73 -16.43
N TRP A 83 5.52 12.64 -16.72
CA TRP A 83 4.72 12.55 -17.93
C TRP A 83 3.56 13.55 -17.94
N GLU A 84 2.99 13.82 -16.77
CA GLU A 84 1.85 14.73 -16.57
C GLU A 84 2.17 16.21 -16.85
N TYR A 85 3.44 16.60 -17.03
CA TYR A 85 3.82 18.00 -17.30
C TYR A 85 4.91 18.17 -18.39
N ASP A 86 4.83 17.37 -19.46
CA ASP A 86 5.64 17.49 -20.69
C ASP A 86 7.12 17.07 -20.56
N HIS A 87 7.47 16.23 -19.58
CA HIS A 87 8.82 15.66 -19.43
C HIS A 87 8.93 14.19 -19.89
N GLU A 88 8.21 13.85 -20.97
CA GLU A 88 8.08 12.48 -21.48
C GLU A 88 9.42 11.76 -21.71
N ALA A 89 10.40 12.43 -22.33
CA ALA A 89 11.67 11.80 -22.65
C ALA A 89 12.45 11.36 -21.39
N GLU A 90 12.38 12.16 -20.32
CA GLU A 90 12.97 11.80 -19.02
C GLU A 90 12.16 10.68 -18.37
N ALA A 91 10.83 10.75 -18.40
CA ALA A 91 9.95 9.72 -17.86
C ALA A 91 10.22 8.36 -18.50
N ARG A 92 10.35 8.31 -19.83
CA ARG A 92 10.67 7.09 -20.60
C ARG A 92 12.00 6.48 -20.19
N ALA A 93 13.05 7.31 -20.09
CA ALA A 93 14.37 6.85 -19.66
C ALA A 93 14.35 6.27 -18.23
N ILE A 94 13.55 6.86 -17.33
CA ILE A 94 13.37 6.33 -15.98
C ILE A 94 12.59 5.01 -16.01
N ILE A 95 11.53 4.90 -16.82
CA ILE A 95 10.74 3.67 -16.98
C ILE A 95 11.62 2.53 -17.48
N ASP A 96 12.44 2.76 -18.50
CA ASP A 96 13.40 1.76 -19.00
C ASP A 96 14.38 1.34 -17.90
N GLY A 97 14.84 2.29 -17.08
CA GLY A 97 15.68 2.02 -15.91
C GLY A 97 14.99 1.17 -14.85
N VAL A 98 13.71 1.42 -14.56
CA VAL A 98 12.89 0.62 -13.62
C VAL A 98 12.73 -0.80 -14.14
N ARG A 99 12.38 -0.97 -15.42
CA ARG A 99 12.24 -2.28 -16.06
C ARG A 99 13.55 -3.06 -16.04
N ALA A 100 14.66 -2.42 -16.40
CA ALA A 100 16.00 -3.02 -16.38
C ALA A 100 16.46 -3.44 -14.97
N ALA A 101 16.03 -2.72 -13.93
CA ALA A 101 16.31 -3.08 -12.53
C ALA A 101 15.54 -4.33 -12.06
N ALA A 102 14.52 -4.76 -12.80
CA ALA A 102 13.70 -5.93 -12.54
C ALA A 102 13.23 -6.03 -11.07
N PRO A 103 12.49 -5.03 -10.54
CA PRO A 103 12.08 -5.00 -9.14
C PRO A 103 11.22 -6.21 -8.79
N ARG A 104 11.43 -6.76 -7.58
CA ARG A 104 10.66 -7.88 -7.04
C ARG A 104 9.35 -7.44 -6.37
N ASP A 105 9.18 -6.14 -6.18
CA ASP A 105 7.93 -5.53 -5.79
C ASP A 105 7.04 -5.32 -7.03
N PRO A 106 5.74 -5.63 -7.00
CA PRO A 106 4.83 -5.41 -8.12
C PRO A 106 4.49 -3.93 -8.37
N ALA A 107 4.51 -3.07 -7.35
CA ALA A 107 4.03 -1.69 -7.46
C ALA A 107 4.81 -0.84 -8.48
N PRO A 108 6.15 -0.89 -8.58
CA PRO A 108 6.89 -0.20 -9.63
C PRO A 108 6.41 -0.57 -11.04
N TRP A 109 6.18 -1.86 -11.30
CA TRP A 109 5.71 -2.36 -12.60
C TRP A 109 4.31 -1.85 -12.93
N VAL A 110 3.40 -1.85 -11.95
CA VAL A 110 2.03 -1.34 -12.14
C VAL A 110 2.06 0.14 -12.48
N ILE A 111 2.76 0.95 -11.68
CA ILE A 111 2.81 2.40 -11.86
C ILE A 111 3.40 2.76 -13.23
N VAL A 112 4.52 2.13 -13.65
CA VAL A 112 5.10 2.46 -14.95
C VAL A 112 4.20 2.00 -16.11
N ALA A 113 3.51 0.87 -15.99
CA ALA A 113 2.63 0.37 -17.03
C ALA A 113 1.34 1.21 -17.14
N GLU A 114 0.77 1.64 -16.01
CA GLU A 114 -0.40 2.53 -15.99
C GLU A 114 -0.06 3.93 -16.51
N ALA A 115 1.14 4.44 -16.21
CA ALA A 115 1.62 5.71 -16.78
C ALA A 115 1.76 5.62 -18.31
N LEU A 116 2.23 4.49 -18.85
CA LEU A 116 2.26 4.25 -20.29
C LEU A 116 0.84 4.16 -20.87
N GLU A 117 -0.04 3.39 -20.21
CA GLU A 117 -1.44 3.22 -20.64
C GLU A 117 -2.19 4.54 -20.70
N SER A 118 -2.09 5.39 -19.67
CA SER A 118 -2.80 6.69 -19.61
C SER A 118 -2.35 7.67 -20.68
N HIS A 119 -1.19 7.44 -21.29
CA HIS A 119 -0.61 8.25 -22.35
C HIS A 119 -0.62 7.56 -23.72
N ASP A 120 -1.53 6.59 -23.91
CA ASP A 120 -1.79 5.90 -25.19
C ASP A 120 -0.61 5.05 -25.72
N GLU A 121 0.32 4.66 -24.83
CA GLU A 121 1.46 3.79 -25.13
C GLU A 121 1.11 2.32 -24.86
N LEU A 122 0.01 1.85 -25.45
CA LEU A 122 -0.63 0.58 -25.09
C LEU A 122 0.27 -0.65 -25.31
N GLU A 123 1.03 -0.70 -26.40
CA GLU A 123 1.97 -1.81 -26.63
C GLU A 123 3.05 -1.86 -25.55
N ALA A 124 3.64 -0.71 -25.19
CA ALA A 124 4.66 -0.62 -24.15
C ALA A 124 4.09 -0.93 -22.77
N ALA A 125 2.86 -0.50 -22.47
CA ALA A 125 2.15 -0.85 -21.24
C ALA A 125 1.92 -2.37 -21.15
N HIS A 126 1.45 -3.01 -22.23
CA HIS A 126 1.23 -4.44 -22.29
C HIS A 126 2.54 -5.24 -22.10
N GLU A 127 3.63 -4.80 -22.74
CA GLU A 127 4.95 -5.40 -22.55
C GLU A 127 5.40 -5.30 -21.09
N THR A 128 5.24 -4.13 -20.48
CA THR A 128 5.66 -3.85 -19.10
C THR A 128 4.85 -4.70 -18.09
N PHE A 129 3.53 -4.75 -18.22
CA PHE A 129 2.69 -5.63 -17.41
C PHE A 129 3.07 -7.11 -17.58
N THR A 130 3.32 -7.53 -18.83
CA THR A 130 3.70 -8.92 -19.16
C THR A 130 5.06 -9.28 -18.57
N GLU A 131 6.02 -8.36 -18.58
CA GLU A 131 7.35 -8.54 -18.01
C GLU A 131 7.29 -8.67 -16.48
N GLY A 132 6.55 -7.78 -15.80
CA GLY A 132 6.31 -7.86 -14.36
C GLY A 132 5.58 -9.14 -13.95
N ALA A 133 4.51 -9.51 -14.68
CA ALA A 133 3.79 -10.77 -14.45
C ALA A 133 4.72 -11.98 -14.65
N ARG A 134 5.55 -12.01 -15.69
CA ARG A 134 6.53 -13.10 -15.89
C ARG A 134 7.51 -13.19 -14.73
N LEU A 135 8.04 -12.06 -14.28
CA LEU A 135 9.04 -12.02 -13.22
C LEU A 135 8.49 -12.49 -11.86
N LEU A 136 7.23 -12.18 -11.56
CA LEU A 136 6.64 -12.35 -10.24
C LEU A 136 5.67 -13.53 -10.13
N LEU A 137 5.10 -14.01 -11.24
CA LEU A 137 4.01 -14.99 -11.24
C LEU A 137 4.31 -16.30 -11.95
N THR A 138 5.47 -16.42 -12.62
CA THR A 138 5.89 -17.70 -13.21
C THR A 138 6.04 -18.75 -12.11
N ASP A 139 5.40 -19.90 -12.29
CA ASP A 139 5.37 -21.02 -11.33
C ASP A 139 4.80 -20.67 -9.94
N VAL A 140 3.98 -19.61 -9.86
CA VAL A 140 3.28 -19.22 -8.63
C VAL A 140 1.83 -19.73 -8.69
N PRO A 141 1.50 -20.85 -8.01
CA PRO A 141 0.18 -21.47 -8.10
C PRO A 141 -0.94 -20.60 -7.52
N GLU A 142 -0.63 -19.74 -6.55
CA GLU A 142 -1.56 -18.78 -5.95
C GLU A 142 -0.92 -17.38 -5.94
N PRO A 143 -1.24 -16.52 -6.94
CA PRO A 143 -0.71 -15.17 -7.02
C PRO A 143 -1.01 -14.33 -5.77
N PRO A 144 0.02 -13.71 -5.15
CA PRO A 144 -0.14 -12.73 -4.06
C PRO A 144 -1.14 -11.63 -4.41
N TYR A 145 -1.98 -11.19 -3.47
CA TYR A 145 -2.96 -10.12 -3.71
C TYR A 145 -2.31 -8.85 -4.30
N ALA A 146 -1.11 -8.49 -3.82
CA ALA A 146 -0.36 -7.33 -4.31
C ALA A 146 0.02 -7.41 -5.81
N THR A 147 -0.02 -8.60 -6.41
CA THR A 147 0.30 -8.82 -7.83
C THR A 147 -0.94 -8.82 -8.72
N HIS A 148 -2.15 -8.89 -8.16
CA HIS A 148 -3.40 -8.88 -8.92
C HIS A 148 -3.53 -7.66 -9.85
N PRO A 149 -3.12 -6.44 -9.45
CA PRO A 149 -3.15 -5.28 -10.34
C PRO A 149 -2.33 -5.46 -11.63
N LEU A 150 -1.26 -6.28 -11.62
CA LEU A 150 -0.51 -6.60 -12.85
C LEU A 150 -1.36 -7.38 -13.84
N LEU A 151 -2.12 -8.36 -13.36
CA LEU A 151 -3.01 -9.18 -14.18
C LEU A 151 -4.20 -8.36 -14.68
N TYR A 152 -4.78 -7.52 -13.82
CA TYR A 152 -5.92 -6.67 -14.19
C TYR A 152 -5.54 -5.59 -15.19
N GLY A 153 -4.42 -4.89 -14.97
CA GLY A 153 -3.89 -3.91 -15.91
C GLY A 153 -3.51 -4.55 -17.25
N ARG A 154 -2.87 -5.73 -17.22
CA ARG A 154 -2.59 -6.50 -18.44
C ARG A 154 -3.85 -6.84 -19.22
N HIS A 155 -4.87 -7.40 -18.55
CA HIS A 155 -6.15 -7.73 -19.16
C HIS A 155 -6.75 -6.48 -19.82
N ARG A 156 -6.76 -5.34 -19.12
CA ARG A 156 -7.29 -4.07 -19.63
C ARG A 156 -6.59 -3.61 -20.91
N VAL A 157 -5.26 -3.55 -20.91
CA VAL A 157 -4.49 -3.11 -22.08
C VAL A 157 -4.65 -4.10 -23.25
N ARG A 158 -4.69 -5.41 -23.00
CA ARG A 158 -4.94 -6.42 -24.05
C ARG A 158 -6.31 -6.26 -24.70
N ARG A 159 -7.34 -5.93 -23.92
CA ARG A 159 -8.68 -5.60 -24.42
C ARG A 159 -8.64 -4.36 -25.32
N MET A 160 -7.94 -3.31 -24.92
CA MET A 160 -7.76 -2.11 -25.73
C MET A 160 -7.01 -2.38 -27.04
N LEU A 161 -6.00 -3.27 -27.01
CA LEU A 161 -5.26 -3.74 -28.19
C LEU A 161 -6.03 -4.75 -29.05
N GLY A 162 -7.21 -5.21 -28.63
CA GLY A 162 -8.00 -6.21 -29.35
C GLY A 162 -7.38 -7.62 -29.38
N LEU A 163 -6.52 -7.93 -28.41
CA LEU A 163 -5.87 -9.24 -28.28
C LEU A 163 -6.84 -10.26 -27.67
N ALA A 164 -6.71 -11.53 -28.07
CA ALA A 164 -7.48 -12.64 -27.50
C ALA A 164 -7.01 -12.96 -26.07
N HIS A 165 -7.91 -13.47 -25.22
CA HIS A 165 -7.54 -13.90 -23.87
C HIS A 165 -6.53 -15.05 -23.91
N ASP A 166 -5.60 -15.02 -22.96
CA ASP A 166 -4.70 -16.12 -22.66
C ASP A 166 -4.85 -16.64 -21.22
N GLU A 167 -3.92 -17.50 -20.80
CA GLU A 167 -3.94 -18.15 -19.50
C GLU A 167 -3.87 -17.15 -18.34
N TRP A 168 -3.18 -16.03 -18.51
CA TRP A 168 -3.10 -15.00 -17.47
C TRP A 168 -4.35 -14.14 -17.42
N ASP A 169 -5.02 -13.91 -18.55
CA ASP A 169 -6.32 -13.25 -18.57
C ASP A 169 -7.38 -14.14 -17.88
N THR A 170 -7.34 -15.45 -18.15
CA THR A 170 -8.20 -16.44 -17.45
C THR A 170 -7.91 -16.48 -15.95
N LEU A 171 -6.64 -16.40 -15.56
CA LEU A 171 -6.24 -16.32 -14.15
C LEU A 171 -6.75 -15.02 -13.50
N ALA A 172 -6.67 -13.89 -14.20
CA ALA A 172 -7.19 -12.62 -13.74
C ALA A 172 -8.70 -12.72 -13.42
N ASP A 173 -9.49 -13.32 -14.32
CA ASP A 173 -10.92 -13.55 -14.12
C ASP A 173 -11.22 -14.39 -12.87
N THR A 174 -10.38 -15.39 -12.56
CA THR A 174 -10.57 -16.25 -11.38
C THR A 174 -10.24 -15.55 -10.07
N LEU A 175 -9.32 -14.58 -10.09
CA LEU A 175 -8.90 -13.80 -8.92
C LEU A 175 -9.82 -12.61 -8.64
N HIS A 176 -10.49 -12.13 -9.68
CA HIS A 176 -11.41 -11.01 -9.60
C HIS A 176 -12.70 -11.40 -8.86
N SER A 177 -12.91 -10.83 -7.68
CA SER A 177 -14.04 -11.16 -6.81
C SER A 177 -15.23 -10.21 -6.93
N MET A 178 -15.17 -9.22 -7.83
CA MET A 178 -16.23 -8.21 -7.93
C MET A 178 -17.45 -8.75 -8.70
N PRO A 179 -18.65 -8.18 -8.47
CA PRO A 179 -19.87 -8.60 -9.17
C PRO A 179 -19.89 -8.37 -10.69
N ILE A 180 -19.00 -7.50 -11.19
CA ILE A 180 -18.88 -7.14 -12.61
C ILE A 180 -17.61 -7.79 -13.15
N SER A 181 -17.70 -8.55 -14.24
CA SER A 181 -16.54 -9.22 -14.86
C SER A 181 -15.46 -8.24 -15.35
N LEU A 182 -14.21 -8.69 -15.45
CA LEU A 182 -13.13 -7.87 -16.02
C LEU A 182 -13.39 -7.53 -17.49
N ASP A 183 -13.97 -8.45 -18.26
CA ASP A 183 -14.38 -8.21 -19.65
C ASP A 183 -15.30 -7.01 -19.80
N GLU A 184 -16.25 -6.88 -18.88
CA GLU A 184 -17.22 -5.79 -18.87
C GLU A 184 -16.63 -4.50 -18.29
N LEU A 185 -15.78 -4.61 -17.26
CA LEU A 185 -15.07 -3.48 -16.69
C LEU A 185 -14.14 -2.82 -17.70
N HIS A 186 -13.45 -3.65 -18.49
CA HIS A 186 -12.41 -3.27 -19.46
C HIS A 186 -12.93 -3.24 -20.91
N ASP A 187 -14.24 -3.15 -21.14
CA ASP A 187 -14.77 -2.99 -22.49
C ASP A 187 -14.44 -1.58 -23.03
N PRO A 188 -13.61 -1.43 -24.09
CA PRO A 188 -13.29 -0.12 -24.65
C PRO A 188 -14.53 0.61 -25.21
N LYS A 189 -15.61 -0.12 -25.55
CA LYS A 189 -16.89 0.47 -25.99
C LYS A 189 -17.70 1.06 -24.82
N ARG A 190 -17.35 0.79 -23.57
CA ARG A 190 -18.00 1.38 -22.38
C ARG A 190 -17.84 2.89 -22.35
N VAL A 191 -16.68 3.42 -22.76
CA VAL A 191 -16.43 4.87 -22.85
C VAL A 191 -17.43 5.56 -23.79
N TRP A 192 -17.92 4.86 -24.83
CA TRP A 192 -18.99 5.37 -25.71
C TRP A 192 -20.38 5.40 -25.06
N SER A 193 -20.64 4.56 -24.03
CA SER A 193 -21.94 4.55 -23.33
C SER A 193 -22.13 5.80 -22.46
N LEU A 194 -21.05 6.40 -21.96
CA LEU A 194 -21.07 7.69 -21.26
C LEU A 194 -21.43 8.88 -22.17
N GLY A 195 -21.34 8.70 -23.49
CA GLY A 195 -21.81 9.64 -24.51
C GLY A 195 -23.17 9.28 -25.13
N SER A 196 -23.87 8.27 -24.60
CA SER A 196 -25.19 7.84 -25.08
C SER A 196 -26.28 8.78 -24.56
N ASP A 197 -27.15 9.26 -25.45
CA ASP A 197 -28.36 10.02 -25.07
C ASP A 197 -29.51 9.11 -24.58
N ASN A 198 -29.31 7.79 -24.53
CA ASN A 198 -30.32 6.83 -24.12
C ASN A 198 -30.42 6.76 -22.57
N PRO A 199 -31.58 7.09 -21.98
CA PRO A 199 -31.76 7.09 -20.52
C PRO A 199 -31.51 5.75 -19.84
N ALA A 200 -31.82 4.62 -20.51
CA ALA A 200 -31.63 3.29 -19.93
C ALA A 200 -30.15 2.91 -19.82
N ASP A 201 -29.34 3.29 -20.83
CA ASP A 201 -27.89 3.05 -20.83
C ASP A 201 -27.20 3.89 -19.75
N LEU A 202 -27.64 5.15 -19.59
CA LEU A 202 -27.15 6.04 -18.53
C LEU A 202 -27.52 5.55 -17.12
N GLU A 203 -28.74 5.05 -16.90
CA GLU A 203 -29.16 4.53 -15.59
C GLU A 203 -28.41 3.25 -15.19
N ALA A 204 -28.16 2.36 -16.16
CA ALA A 204 -27.32 1.18 -15.97
C ALA A 204 -25.88 1.58 -15.62
N GLU A 205 -25.30 2.55 -16.33
CA GLU A 205 -23.94 3.04 -16.06
C GLU A 205 -23.84 3.76 -14.71
N ILE A 206 -24.82 4.58 -14.32
CA ILE A 206 -24.86 5.23 -13.00
C ILE A 206 -24.92 4.19 -11.88
N SER A 207 -25.73 3.15 -12.04
CA SER A 207 -25.88 2.08 -11.04
C SER A 207 -24.58 1.29 -10.87
N ARG A 208 -23.90 1.02 -11.99
CA ARG A 208 -22.59 0.39 -12.04
C ARG A 208 -21.49 1.25 -11.43
N LEU A 209 -21.38 2.52 -11.82
CA LEU A 209 -20.42 3.47 -11.25
C LEU A 209 -20.60 3.62 -9.74
N ARG A 210 -21.84 3.60 -9.23
CA ARG A 210 -22.11 3.61 -7.78
C ARG A 210 -21.60 2.36 -7.07
N ALA A 211 -21.69 1.19 -7.69
CA ALA A 211 -21.14 -0.06 -7.13
C ALA A 211 -19.60 -0.03 -7.15
N GLU A 212 -19.01 0.43 -8.25
CA GLU A 212 -17.55 0.61 -8.40
C GLU A 212 -17.03 1.62 -7.37
N LEU A 213 -17.68 2.77 -7.23
CA LEU A 213 -17.33 3.80 -6.25
C LEU A 213 -17.56 3.34 -4.80
N GLY A 214 -18.56 2.50 -4.56
CA GLY A 214 -18.80 1.87 -3.25
C GLY A 214 -17.66 0.94 -2.87
N ALA A 215 -17.19 0.11 -3.80
CA ALA A 215 -16.08 -0.81 -3.57
C ALA A 215 -14.71 -0.11 -3.49
N TYR A 216 -14.47 0.91 -4.33
CA TYR A 216 -13.29 1.77 -4.21
C TYR A 216 -13.30 2.51 -2.87
N ARG A 217 -14.46 3.03 -2.44
CA ARG A 217 -14.59 3.62 -1.10
C ARG A 217 -14.34 2.59 -0.02
N GLU A 218 -14.84 1.37 -0.12
CA GLU A 218 -14.55 0.32 0.87
C GLU A 218 -13.06 -0.05 0.90
N ALA A 219 -12.38 -0.07 -0.25
CA ALA A 219 -10.95 -0.31 -0.36
C ALA A 219 -10.09 0.85 0.18
N LEU A 220 -10.48 2.10 -0.08
CA LEU A 220 -9.80 3.33 0.36
C LEU A 220 -10.16 3.72 1.80
N SER A 221 -11.39 3.44 2.22
CA SER A 221 -11.94 3.70 3.56
C SER A 221 -11.83 2.48 4.45
N ARG A 222 -10.97 1.51 4.12
CA ARG A 222 -10.61 0.47 5.09
C ARG A 222 -10.18 1.21 6.35
N PRO A 223 -10.94 1.11 7.46
CA PRO A 223 -10.43 1.61 8.71
C PRO A 223 -9.06 0.96 8.91
N PHE A 224 -8.08 1.73 9.38
CA PHE A 224 -6.74 1.20 9.69
C PHE A 224 -6.90 -0.15 10.36
N PRO A 225 -6.10 -1.16 9.94
CA PRO A 225 -6.38 -2.52 10.33
C PRO A 225 -6.51 -2.60 11.85
N VAL A 226 -7.48 -3.38 12.33
CA VAL A 226 -7.53 -3.70 13.76
C VAL A 226 -6.26 -4.50 14.03
N ALA A 227 -5.30 -3.81 14.67
CA ALA A 227 -3.92 -4.26 14.73
C ALA A 227 -3.55 -4.70 16.15
N MET A 228 -2.85 -5.82 16.23
CA MET A 228 -2.25 -6.30 17.47
C MET A 228 -0.80 -5.82 17.56
N LEU A 229 -0.42 -5.33 18.74
CA LEU A 229 0.96 -4.90 19.01
C LEU A 229 1.87 -6.12 19.15
N HIS A 230 2.92 -6.19 18.35
CA HIS A 230 3.99 -7.16 18.48
C HIS A 230 5.26 -6.47 18.95
N TRP A 231 5.75 -6.86 20.12
CA TRP A 231 7.11 -6.57 20.55
C TRP A 231 8.08 -7.61 20.01
N PRO A 232 9.10 -7.22 19.22
CA PRO A 232 10.24 -8.09 18.95
C PRO A 232 10.93 -8.53 20.25
N ALA A 233 11.57 -9.70 20.26
CA ALA A 233 12.11 -10.29 21.50
C ALA A 233 13.07 -9.35 22.27
N GLY A 234 13.95 -8.62 21.56
CA GLY A 234 14.86 -7.65 22.17
C GLY A 234 14.12 -6.47 22.80
N GLU A 235 13.16 -5.89 22.05
CA GLU A 235 12.33 -4.77 22.50
C GLU A 235 11.44 -5.17 23.69
N LEU A 236 10.90 -6.39 23.71
CA LEU A 236 10.10 -6.87 24.84
C LEU A 236 10.96 -6.99 26.12
N ALA A 237 12.18 -7.49 25.99
CA ALA A 237 13.10 -7.61 27.12
C ALA A 237 13.45 -6.22 27.68
N GLU A 238 13.77 -5.27 26.79
CA GLU A 238 14.06 -3.89 27.16
C GLU A 238 12.84 -3.20 27.81
N LEU A 239 11.64 -3.40 27.26
CA LEU A 239 10.39 -2.84 27.80
C LEU A 239 10.14 -3.31 29.24
N ILE A 240 10.29 -4.61 29.50
CA ILE A 240 10.05 -5.19 30.83
C ILE A 240 11.14 -4.75 31.83
N GLU A 241 12.39 -4.61 31.38
CA GLU A 241 13.47 -4.10 32.21
C GLU A 241 13.25 -2.63 32.61
N ALA A 242 12.87 -1.78 31.65
CA ALA A 242 12.61 -0.37 31.88
C ALA A 242 11.30 -0.13 32.65
N TYR A 243 10.28 -0.95 32.41
CA TYR A 243 8.94 -0.82 32.98
C TYR A 243 8.44 -2.14 33.62
N PRO A 244 8.99 -2.55 34.77
CA PRO A 244 8.62 -3.81 35.44
C PRO A 244 7.13 -4.07 35.68
N PRO A 245 6.26 -3.05 35.91
CA PRO A 245 4.82 -3.28 36.01
C PRO A 245 4.18 -3.94 34.79
N LEU A 246 4.76 -3.77 33.59
CA LEU A 246 4.25 -4.37 32.35
C LEU A 246 4.55 -5.87 32.23
N ALA A 247 5.38 -6.45 33.10
CA ALA A 247 5.64 -7.89 33.13
C ALA A 247 4.37 -8.73 33.36
N ALA A 248 3.34 -8.14 33.99
CA ALA A 248 2.04 -8.79 34.16
C ALA A 248 1.28 -8.99 32.84
N GLU A 249 1.45 -8.07 31.88
CA GLU A 249 0.84 -8.14 30.54
C GLU A 249 1.62 -9.08 29.61
N TYR A 250 2.92 -9.25 29.86
CA TYR A 250 3.82 -10.09 29.06
C TYR A 250 4.55 -11.14 29.90
N PRO A 251 3.88 -12.22 30.34
CA PRO A 251 4.50 -13.26 31.19
C PRO A 251 5.69 -13.97 30.53
N SER A 252 5.63 -14.18 29.21
CA SER A 252 6.72 -14.72 28.40
C SER A 252 6.61 -14.25 26.94
N TYR A 253 7.70 -14.38 26.18
CA TYR A 253 7.68 -14.04 24.75
C TYR A 253 6.79 -15.01 23.97
N GLU A 254 6.80 -16.30 24.32
CA GLU A 254 5.95 -17.31 23.70
C GLU A 254 4.46 -17.05 23.97
N ASP A 255 4.09 -16.66 25.19
CA ASP A 255 2.70 -16.33 25.54
C ASP A 255 2.24 -15.05 24.81
N HIS A 256 3.12 -14.08 24.65
CA HIS A 256 2.86 -12.87 23.87
C HIS A 256 2.57 -13.19 22.39
N LEU A 257 3.34 -14.07 21.76
CA LEU A 257 3.06 -14.49 20.38
C LEU A 257 1.74 -15.29 20.29
N ALA A 258 1.49 -16.18 21.25
CA ALA A 258 0.27 -16.97 21.28
C ALA A 258 -0.98 -16.11 21.49
N SER A 259 -0.91 -15.08 22.33
CA SER A 259 -2.04 -14.18 22.59
C SER A 259 -2.40 -13.34 21.37
N ILE A 260 -1.41 -12.84 20.62
CA ILE A 260 -1.62 -12.14 19.35
C ILE A 260 -2.36 -13.04 18.35
N GLU A 261 -1.85 -14.25 18.11
CA GLU A 261 -2.46 -15.18 17.15
C GLU A 261 -3.89 -15.56 17.55
N ALA A 262 -4.12 -15.82 18.84
CA ALA A 262 -5.44 -16.15 19.37
C ALA A 262 -6.43 -15.00 19.19
N ALA A 263 -6.03 -13.78 19.54
CA ALA A 263 -6.87 -12.58 19.39
C ALA A 263 -7.22 -12.30 17.92
N LEU A 264 -6.24 -12.44 17.01
CA LEU A 264 -6.47 -12.25 15.57
C LEU A 264 -7.42 -13.30 15.00
N ARG A 265 -7.29 -14.57 15.41
CA ARG A 265 -8.22 -15.63 15.02
C ARG A 265 -9.63 -15.40 15.55
N GLU A 266 -9.75 -14.94 16.79
CA GLU A 266 -11.04 -14.58 17.39
C GLU A 266 -11.71 -13.45 16.61
N LEU A 267 -10.99 -12.36 16.34
CA LEU A 267 -11.47 -11.22 15.54
C LEU A 267 -11.87 -11.63 14.13
N ALA A 268 -11.08 -12.47 13.45
CA ALA A 268 -11.44 -12.96 12.12
C ALA A 268 -12.68 -13.85 12.15
N SER A 269 -12.80 -14.73 13.16
CA SER A 269 -13.97 -15.62 13.31
C SER A 269 -15.26 -14.86 13.61
N SER A 270 -15.18 -13.68 14.26
CA SER A 270 -16.31 -12.79 14.49
C SER A 270 -16.68 -11.94 13.27
N GLY A 271 -15.94 -12.09 12.17
CA GLY A 271 -16.17 -11.38 10.91
C GLY A 271 -15.53 -10.00 10.85
N THR A 272 -14.55 -9.69 11.72
CA THR A 272 -13.80 -8.43 11.67
C THR A 272 -12.85 -8.47 10.46
N PRO A 273 -13.05 -7.62 9.43
CA PRO A 273 -12.16 -7.58 8.28
C PRO A 273 -10.90 -6.76 8.60
N ASN A 274 -9.90 -6.83 7.70
CA ASN A 274 -8.71 -5.98 7.73
C ASN A 274 -7.94 -6.05 9.07
N LEU A 275 -7.40 -7.22 9.41
CA LEU A 275 -6.59 -7.40 10.61
C LEU A 275 -5.10 -7.24 10.31
N GLY A 276 -4.32 -6.86 11.32
CA GLY A 276 -2.89 -6.71 11.16
C GLY A 276 -2.08 -6.84 12.44
N VAL A 277 -0.77 -6.80 12.27
CA VAL A 277 0.22 -6.81 13.37
C VAL A 277 1.14 -5.63 13.19
N VAL A 278 1.34 -4.83 14.23
CA VAL A 278 2.24 -3.68 14.23
C VAL A 278 3.46 -3.96 15.11
N PRO A 279 4.70 -3.85 14.60
CA PRO A 279 5.89 -3.97 15.43
C PRO A 279 6.07 -2.70 16.28
N GLY A 280 6.27 -2.87 17.59
CA GLY A 280 6.59 -1.78 18.52
C GLY A 280 8.07 -1.73 18.87
N THR A 281 8.61 -0.53 19.05
CA THR A 281 9.93 -0.30 19.67
C THR A 281 9.79 0.53 20.95
N VAL A 282 10.68 0.30 21.94
CA VAL A 282 10.66 1.00 23.23
C VAL A 282 10.84 2.50 23.03
N PRO A 283 11.80 3.00 22.22
CA PRO A 283 11.94 4.45 22.01
C PRO A 283 10.70 5.11 21.40
N SER A 284 10.04 4.45 20.45
CA SER A 284 8.83 4.98 19.81
C SER A 284 7.63 4.96 20.77
N TYR A 285 7.53 3.94 21.61
CA TYR A 285 6.52 3.86 22.67
C TYR A 285 6.72 4.92 23.75
N GLU A 286 7.96 5.18 24.18
CA GLU A 286 8.29 6.23 25.13
C GLU A 286 7.97 7.63 24.57
N ALA A 287 8.32 7.86 23.30
CA ALA A 287 7.96 9.10 22.62
C ALA A 287 6.43 9.28 22.53
N PHE A 288 5.70 8.20 22.25
CA PHE A 288 4.24 8.20 22.27
C PHE A 288 3.68 8.52 23.66
N ALA A 289 4.14 7.83 24.71
CA ALA A 289 3.73 8.06 26.09
C ALA A 289 3.98 9.51 26.54
N ALA A 290 5.15 10.07 26.20
CA ALA A 290 5.47 11.46 26.46
C ALA A 290 4.51 12.41 25.75
N SER A 291 4.13 12.12 24.49
CA SER A 291 3.18 12.93 23.73
C SER A 291 1.76 12.92 24.29
N GLU A 292 1.34 11.80 24.88
CA GLU A 292 0.05 11.64 25.55
C GLU A 292 0.06 12.15 27.01
N GLY A 293 1.23 12.55 27.53
CA GLY A 293 1.40 12.96 28.93
C GLY A 293 1.15 11.83 29.94
N MET A 294 1.30 10.58 29.50
CA MET A 294 1.06 9.37 30.28
C MET A 294 2.38 8.68 30.64
N SER A 295 2.35 7.83 31.67
CA SER A 295 3.49 7.00 32.02
C SER A 295 3.62 5.83 31.04
N PRO A 296 4.82 5.50 30.54
CA PRO A 296 5.01 4.29 29.73
C PRO A 296 4.72 3.00 30.51
N ALA A 297 4.67 3.04 31.85
CA ALA A 297 4.30 1.89 32.68
C ALA A 297 2.77 1.63 32.73
N ASP A 298 1.94 2.50 32.13
CA ASP A 298 0.49 2.32 32.11
C ASP A 298 0.06 1.34 30.99
N PRO A 299 -0.49 0.16 31.33
CA PRO A 299 -0.85 -0.84 30.33
C PRO A 299 -2.00 -0.39 29.41
N THR A 300 -2.80 0.61 29.83
CA THR A 300 -3.90 1.14 29.00
C THR A 300 -3.41 1.92 27.78
N LEU A 301 -2.11 2.25 27.74
CA LEU A 301 -1.47 2.94 26.63
C LEU A 301 -1.11 2.00 25.47
N LEU A 302 -0.90 0.70 25.73
CA LEU A 302 -0.47 -0.28 24.73
C LEU A 302 -1.44 -0.40 23.53
N PRO A 303 -2.78 -0.51 23.73
CA PRO A 303 -3.71 -0.56 22.60
C PRO A 303 -3.80 0.75 21.82
N GLN A 304 -3.61 1.89 22.49
CA GLN A 304 -3.62 3.22 21.87
C GLN A 304 -2.39 3.42 20.99
N TYR A 305 -1.24 2.94 21.47
CA TYR A 305 0.00 2.92 20.71
C TYR A 305 -0.14 2.02 19.47
N ALA A 306 -0.69 0.81 19.62
CA ALA A 306 -0.96 -0.09 18.50
C ALA A 306 -1.85 0.56 17.43
N THR A 307 -2.92 1.22 17.88
CA THR A 307 -3.84 1.97 17.01
C THR A 307 -3.11 3.10 16.26
N THR A 308 -2.21 3.81 16.95
CA THR A 308 -1.41 4.89 16.37
C THR A 308 -0.43 4.38 15.32
N LEU A 309 0.25 3.25 15.57
CA LEU A 309 1.13 2.61 14.59
C LEU A 309 0.34 2.14 13.36
N ALA A 310 -0.84 1.54 13.56
CA ALA A 310 -1.72 1.15 12.47
C ALA A 310 -2.18 2.36 11.64
N ALA A 311 -2.52 3.47 12.31
CA ALA A 311 -2.87 4.75 11.67
C ALA A 311 -1.71 5.38 10.89
N ARG A 312 -0.47 5.03 11.21
CA ARG A 312 0.73 5.42 10.47
C ARG A 312 1.05 4.48 9.30
N GLY A 313 0.28 3.41 9.11
CA GLY A 313 0.49 2.44 8.03
C GLY A 313 1.56 1.39 8.33
N LEU A 314 1.97 1.24 9.59
CA LEU A 314 3.03 0.31 10.01
C LEU A 314 2.53 -1.13 10.24
N ALA A 315 1.27 -1.41 9.92
CA ALA A 315 0.66 -2.71 10.15
C ALA A 315 0.97 -3.69 9.00
N THR A 316 1.47 -4.86 9.34
CA THR A 316 1.55 -6.01 8.42
C THR A 316 0.22 -6.75 8.41
N ALA A 317 -0.30 -7.07 7.23
CA ALA A 317 -1.59 -7.76 7.09
C ALA A 317 -1.58 -9.15 7.74
N TRP A 318 -2.69 -9.51 8.41
CA TRP A 318 -2.93 -10.82 8.97
C TRP A 318 -4.27 -11.41 8.47
N PRO A 319 -4.36 -12.71 8.14
CA PRO A 319 -3.23 -13.64 8.11
C PRO A 319 -2.25 -13.28 6.98
N PRO A 320 -0.93 -13.48 7.18
CA PRO A 320 0.01 -13.39 6.08
C PRO A 320 -0.40 -14.30 4.93
N GLN A 321 -0.11 -13.87 3.71
CA GLN A 321 -0.41 -14.67 2.52
C GLN A 321 0.28 -16.04 2.59
N ARG A 322 -0.30 -17.04 1.91
CA ARG A 322 0.27 -18.39 1.91
C ARG A 322 1.71 -18.36 1.36
N GLY A 323 2.65 -18.95 2.09
CA GLY A 323 4.08 -18.92 1.75
C GLY A 323 4.84 -17.69 2.23
N ALA A 324 4.16 -16.62 2.66
CA ALA A 324 4.81 -15.46 3.26
C ALA A 324 5.43 -15.81 4.62
N ALA A 325 6.47 -15.07 4.99
CA ALA A 325 7.10 -15.19 6.29
C ALA A 325 6.10 -14.92 7.42
N CYS A 326 6.27 -15.61 8.54
CA CYS A 326 5.44 -15.42 9.71
C CYS A 326 5.70 -14.03 10.33
N TRP A 327 4.61 -13.37 10.72
CA TRP A 327 4.62 -12.05 11.36
C TRP A 327 5.47 -11.97 12.64
N CYS A 328 5.79 -13.10 13.29
CA CYS A 328 6.58 -13.14 14.52
C CYS A 328 8.10 -12.90 14.34
N GLY A 329 8.57 -12.72 13.09
CA GLY A 329 9.99 -12.50 12.80
C GLY A 329 10.86 -13.77 12.78
N SER A 330 10.27 -14.97 12.87
CA SER A 330 11.02 -16.24 12.89
C SER A 330 11.69 -16.63 11.56
N GLY A 331 11.39 -15.92 10.46
CA GLY A 331 11.85 -16.25 9.10
C GLY A 331 11.20 -17.49 8.47
N ARG A 332 10.41 -18.28 9.22
CA ARG A 332 9.64 -19.42 8.68
C ARG A 332 8.35 -18.95 8.02
N ALA A 333 7.82 -19.74 7.08
CA ALA A 333 6.51 -19.48 6.49
C ALA A 333 5.39 -19.51 7.55
N TYR A 334 4.38 -18.64 7.40
CA TYR A 334 3.27 -18.52 8.37
C TYR A 334 2.57 -19.85 8.61
N GLY A 335 2.19 -20.58 7.54
CA GLY A 335 1.51 -21.88 7.65
C GLY A 335 2.31 -22.98 8.35
N GLU A 336 3.64 -22.86 8.41
CA GLU A 336 4.52 -23.78 9.13
C GLU A 336 4.80 -23.33 10.57
N CYS A 337 4.41 -22.11 10.91
CA CYS A 337 4.67 -21.45 12.18
C CYS A 337 3.36 -21.29 12.97
N HIS A 338 2.76 -20.09 13.00
CA HIS A 338 1.53 -19.77 13.72
C HIS A 338 0.25 -20.04 12.91
N GLY A 339 0.37 -20.22 11.59
CA GLY A 339 -0.74 -20.57 10.68
C GLY A 339 -1.07 -22.06 10.64
N ARG A 340 -0.66 -22.83 11.66
CA ARG A 340 -1.00 -24.25 11.82
C ARG A 340 -2.46 -24.44 12.23
#